data_AF-A0A3N2H4C1-F1
#
_entry.id   AF-A0A3N2H4C1-F1
#
_cell.length_a   1.000
_cell.length_b   1.000
_cell.length_c   1.000
_cell.angle_alpha   90.00
_cell.angle_beta   90.00
_cell.angle_gamma   90.00
#
_symmetry.space_group_name_H-M   'P 1'
#
loop_
_entity.id
_entity.type
_entity.pdbx_description
1 polymer ?
#
loop_
_entity_poly.entity_id
_entity_poly.type
_entity_poly.pdbx_seq_one_letter_code
_entity_poly.pdbx_strand_id
1 'polypeptide(L)'
;MTEDRRPGVAFLGFALATGLLIAVVAALAGDVVAGWHAGEYAYAFIGVTFGAIIGGSLCRLARPPWRSLGSGLLLGGVLGFAALVAAGVVLYIGLRQWSS
;
A
#
# COMPACT_ATOMS: atom_id res chain seq x y z
N MET A 1 -27.29 -12.42 17.79
CA MET A 1 -25.90 -12.26 17.28
C MET A 1 -25.95 -11.33 16.06
N THR A 2 -26.09 -10.03 16.30
CA THR A 2 -26.09 -9.03 15.21
C THR A 2 -24.67 -8.50 15.11
N GLU A 3 -23.87 -9.20 14.31
CA GLU A 3 -22.56 -8.72 13.91
C GLU A 3 -22.80 -7.47 13.06
N ASP A 4 -22.64 -6.28 13.64
CA ASP A 4 -22.61 -4.98 12.95
C ASP A 4 -21.41 -4.96 11.98
N ARG A 5 -21.49 -5.77 10.93
CA ARG A 5 -20.61 -5.69 9.77
C ARG A 5 -21.02 -4.43 9.03
N ARG A 6 -20.43 -3.29 9.40
CA ARG A 6 -20.53 -2.05 8.63
C ARG A 6 -19.48 -2.11 7.51
N PRO A 7 -19.82 -2.58 6.29
CA PRO A 7 -18.86 -2.72 5.19
C PRO A 7 -18.20 -1.38 4.83
N GLY A 8 -18.90 -0.26 5.05
CA GLY A 8 -18.36 1.08 4.78
C GLY A 8 -17.08 1.40 5.57
N VAL A 9 -16.93 0.86 6.78
CA VAL A 9 -15.74 1.11 7.61
C VAL A 9 -14.52 0.33 7.12
N ALA A 10 -14.72 -0.88 6.59
CA ALA A 10 -13.67 -1.63 5.89
C ALA A 10 -13.28 -0.94 4.58
N PHE A 11 -14.26 -0.44 3.84
CA PHE A 11 -14.02 0.28 2.60
C PHE A 11 -13.19 1.55 2.83
N LEU A 12 -13.43 2.26 3.93
CA LEU A 12 -12.64 3.44 4.30
C LEU A 12 -11.16 3.11 4.53
N GLY A 13 -10.87 2.04 5.29
CA GLY A 13 -9.49 1.59 5.51
C GLY A 13 -8.79 1.16 4.22
N PHE A 14 -9.52 0.48 3.35
CA PHE A 14 -9.03 0.11 2.02
C PHE A 14 -8.78 1.32 1.13
N ALA A 15 -9.74 2.24 1.04
CA ALA A 15 -9.67 3.45 0.22
C ALA A 15 -8.54 4.38 0.71
N LEU A 16 -8.29 4.46 2.02
CA LEU A 16 -7.19 5.24 2.58
C LEU A 16 -5.83 4.64 2.19
N ALA A 17 -5.61 3.34 2.45
CA ALA A 17 -4.36 2.68 2.10
C ALA A 17 -4.09 2.73 0.58
N THR A 18 -5.11 2.39 -0.22
CA THR A 18 -5.02 2.39 -1.68
C THR A 18 -4.85 3.80 -2.22
N GLY A 19 -5.56 4.78 -1.66
CA GLY A 19 -5.46 6.19 -2.04
C GLY A 19 -4.07 6.76 -1.81
N LEU A 20 -3.44 6.47 -0.66
CA LEU A 20 -2.04 6.87 -0.43
C LEU A 20 -1.09 6.20 -1.43
N LEU A 21 -1.26 4.91 -1.72
CA LEU A 21 -0.41 4.21 -2.71
C LEU A 21 -0.57 4.83 -4.10
N ILE A 22 -1.80 5.12 -4.53
CA ILE A 22 -2.08 5.79 -5.81
C ILE A 22 -1.45 7.19 -5.83
N ALA A 23 -1.56 7.95 -4.74
CA ALA A 23 -0.97 9.29 -4.65
C ALA A 23 0.56 9.26 -4.81
N VAL A 24 1.23 8.30 -4.16
CA VAL A 24 2.69 8.11 -4.30
C VAL A 24 3.06 7.72 -5.72
N VAL A 25 2.30 6.82 -6.36
CA VAL A 25 2.52 6.43 -7.76
C VAL A 25 2.28 7.60 -8.71
N ALA A 26 1.24 8.40 -8.50
CA ALA A 26 0.96 9.59 -9.30
C ALA A 26 2.05 10.67 -9.15
N ALA A 27 2.54 10.87 -7.92
CA ALA A 27 3.67 11.76 -7.66
C ALA A 27 4.95 11.26 -8.34
N LEU A 28 5.25 9.97 -8.24
CA LEU A 28 6.37 9.35 -8.95
C LEU A 28 6.22 9.54 -10.47
N ALA A 29 5.05 9.27 -11.04
CA ALA A 29 4.76 9.44 -12.47
C ALA A 29 4.97 10.88 -12.95
N GLY A 30 4.57 11.87 -12.14
CA GLY A 30 4.84 13.28 -12.41
C GLY A 30 6.32 13.64 -12.32
N ASP A 31 7.05 13.03 -11.40
CA ASP A 31 8.48 13.28 -11.18
C ASP A 31 9.41 12.48 -12.11
N VAL A 32 8.91 11.47 -12.86
CA VAL A 32 9.68 10.79 -13.92
C VAL A 32 10.23 11.78 -14.95
N VAL A 33 9.56 12.91 -15.12
CA VAL A 33 9.99 14.00 -16.03
C VAL A 33 11.06 14.89 -15.42
N ALA A 34 11.12 15.01 -14.08
CA ALA A 34 12.03 15.91 -13.36
C ALA A 34 13.23 15.19 -12.69
N GLY A 35 13.16 13.88 -12.51
CA GLY A 35 14.29 12.98 -12.21
C GLY A 35 14.94 13.14 -10.83
N TRP A 36 14.39 13.96 -9.94
CA TRP A 36 15.10 14.39 -8.73
C TRP A 36 14.73 13.57 -7.47
N HIS A 37 13.50 13.05 -7.33
CA HIS A 37 13.02 12.45 -6.08
C HIS A 37 12.50 11.01 -6.24
N ALA A 38 12.82 10.31 -7.34
CA ALA A 38 12.35 8.95 -7.60
C ALA A 38 12.62 7.97 -6.42
N GLY A 39 13.76 8.11 -5.74
CA GLY A 39 14.08 7.33 -4.55
C GLY A 39 13.17 7.62 -3.35
N GLU A 40 12.83 8.89 -3.11
CA GLU A 40 11.98 9.29 -1.98
C GLU A 40 10.56 8.75 -2.11
N TYR A 41 10.01 8.73 -3.33
CA TYR A 41 8.70 8.11 -3.58
C TYR A 41 8.72 6.60 -3.38
N ALA A 42 9.82 5.91 -3.71
CA ALA A 42 9.96 4.49 -3.41
C ALA A 42 9.94 4.22 -1.90
N TYR A 43 10.66 5.02 -1.10
CA TYR A 43 10.60 4.95 0.36
C TYR A 43 9.21 5.27 0.91
N ALA A 44 8.52 6.28 0.37
CA ALA A 44 7.15 6.61 0.74
C ALA A 44 6.20 5.45 0.42
N PHE A 45 6.32 4.81 -0.74
CA PHE A 45 5.50 3.66 -1.13
C PHE A 45 5.70 2.48 -0.17
N ILE A 46 6.95 2.18 0.17
CA ILE A 46 7.30 1.15 1.16
C ILE A 46 6.70 1.53 2.53
N GLY A 47 6.88 2.77 2.97
CA GLY A 47 6.37 3.27 4.24
C GLY A 47 4.84 3.17 4.35
N VAL A 48 4.11 3.55 3.29
CA VAL A 48 2.64 3.42 3.22
C VAL A 48 2.22 1.95 3.26
N THR A 49 2.91 1.09 2.51
CA THR A 49 2.62 -0.35 2.46
C THR A 49 2.77 -1.00 3.84
N PHE A 50 3.92 -0.80 4.49
CA PHE A 50 4.16 -1.34 5.84
C PHE A 50 3.31 -0.65 6.90
N GLY A 51 3.08 0.66 6.79
CA GLY A 51 2.19 1.41 7.67
C GLY A 51 0.75 0.90 7.63
N ALA A 52 0.23 0.58 6.44
CA ALA A 52 -1.08 -0.03 6.28
C ALA A 52 -1.14 -1.45 6.86
N ILE A 53 -0.09 -2.26 6.67
CA ILE A 53 -0.03 -3.63 7.23
C ILE A 53 0.03 -3.59 8.77
N ILE A 54 0.94 -2.79 9.33
CA ILE A 54 1.12 -2.66 10.77
C ILE A 54 -0.11 -2.02 11.40
N GLY A 55 -0.60 -0.91 10.86
CA GLY A 55 -1.80 -0.22 11.33
C GLY A 55 -3.03 -1.13 11.27
N GLY A 56 -3.21 -1.86 10.17
CA GLY A 56 -4.29 -2.85 10.03
C GLY A 56 -4.18 -4.00 11.04
N SER A 57 -2.96 -4.48 11.29
CA SER A 57 -2.68 -5.52 12.29
C SER A 57 -2.98 -5.05 13.71
N LEU A 58 -2.55 -3.83 14.08
CA LEU A 58 -2.81 -3.22 15.38
C LEU A 58 -4.30 -2.95 15.59
N CYS A 59 -5.00 -2.44 14.58
CA CYS A 59 -6.46 -2.30 14.62
C CYS A 59 -7.18 -3.64 14.80
N ARG A 60 -6.59 -4.75 14.37
CA ARG A 60 -7.14 -6.09 14.60
C ARG A 60 -6.87 -6.60 16.01
N LEU A 61 -5.67 -6.32 16.53
CA LEU A 61 -5.19 -6.77 17.83
C LEU A 61 -5.91 -6.05 18.98
N ALA A 62 -6.11 -4.73 18.87
CA ALA A 62 -6.73 -3.89 19.90
C ALA A 62 -8.24 -4.13 20.08
N ARG A 63 -8.87 -4.97 19.21
CA ARG A 63 -10.32 -5.24 19.17
C ARG A 63 -11.24 -3.99 19.31
N PRO A 64 -10.93 -2.85 18.68
CA PRO A 64 -11.81 -1.68 18.72
C PRO A 64 -13.11 -1.95 17.93
N PRO A 65 -14.17 -1.15 18.13
CA PRO A 65 -15.43 -1.26 17.36
C PRO A 65 -15.25 -1.10 15.84
N TRP A 66 -14.06 -0.69 15.39
CA TRP A 66 -13.67 -0.46 14.00
C TRP A 66 -12.79 -1.59 13.43
N ARG A 67 -12.91 -2.81 13.93
CA ARG A 67 -12.10 -3.97 13.51
C ARG A 67 -12.19 -4.26 12.00
N SER A 68 -13.30 -3.86 11.37
CA SER A 68 -13.49 -3.89 9.92
C SER A 68 -12.54 -2.95 9.17
N LEU A 69 -12.18 -1.79 9.74
CA LEU A 69 -11.21 -0.83 9.18
C LEU A 69 -9.82 -1.46 9.03
N GLY A 70 -9.39 -2.21 10.06
CA GLY A 70 -8.11 -2.92 10.03
C GLY A 70 -8.04 -3.99 8.94
N SER A 71 -9.17 -4.59 8.57
CA SER A 71 -9.22 -5.57 7.47
C SER A 71 -9.07 -4.89 6.10
N GLY A 72 -9.64 -3.69 5.94
CA GLY A 72 -9.46 -2.87 4.74
C GLY A 72 -8.02 -2.36 4.57
N LEU A 73 -7.41 -1.89 5.66
CA LEU A 73 -6.00 -1.50 5.70
C LEU A 73 -5.07 -2.67 5.33
N LEU A 74 -5.32 -3.86 5.89
CA LEU A 74 -4.54 -5.06 5.55
C LEU A 74 -4.69 -5.44 4.08
N LEU A 75 -5.90 -5.40 3.52
CA LEU A 75 -6.13 -5.67 2.10
C LEU A 75 -5.37 -4.68 1.20
N GLY A 76 -5.47 -3.37 1.50
CA GLY A 76 -4.72 -2.35 0.78
C GLY A 76 -3.20 -2.50 0.91
N GLY A 77 -2.72 -2.84 2.12
CA GLY A 77 -1.31 -3.10 2.38
C GLY A 77 -0.78 -4.34 1.65
N VAL A 78 -1.54 -5.44 1.61
CA VAL A 78 -1.16 -6.66 0.86
C VAL A 78 -1.13 -6.39 -0.64
N LEU A 79 -2.07 -5.61 -1.17
CA LEU A 79 -2.05 -5.17 -2.57
C LEU A 79 -0.83 -4.29 -2.87
N GLY A 80 -0.51 -3.33 -2.00
CA GLY A 80 0.70 -2.51 -2.10
C GLY A 80 1.97 -3.36 -2.09
N PHE A 81 2.03 -4.37 -1.22
CA PHE A 81 3.16 -5.29 -1.16
C PHE A 81 3.29 -6.14 -2.43
N ALA A 82 2.18 -6.69 -2.93
CA ALA A 82 2.18 -7.44 -4.18
C ALA A 82 2.65 -6.58 -5.36
N ALA A 83 2.20 -5.32 -5.43
CA ALA A 83 2.65 -4.36 -6.44
C ALA A 83 4.15 -4.05 -6.31
N LEU A 84 4.67 -3.88 -5.09
CA LEU A 84 6.10 -3.68 -4.84
C LEU A 84 6.93 -4.88 -5.35
N VAL A 85 6.49 -6.11 -5.03
CA VAL A 85 7.15 -7.33 -5.49
C VAL A 85 7.13 -7.41 -7.01
N ALA A 86 5.98 -7.15 -7.64
CA ALA A 86 5.86 -7.14 -9.10
C ALA A 86 6.82 -6.12 -9.75
N ALA A 87 6.88 -4.90 -9.22
CA ALA A 87 7.80 -3.86 -9.69
C ALA A 87 9.27 -4.28 -9.54
N GLY A 88 9.63 -4.86 -8.38
CA GLY A 88 10.97 -5.38 -8.13
C GLY A 88 11.37 -6.52 -9.08
N VAL A 89 10.44 -7.43 -9.37
CA VAL A 89 10.66 -8.52 -10.33
C VAL A 89 10.87 -7.97 -11.75
N VAL A 90 10.04 -7.02 -12.19
CA VAL A 90 10.19 -6.39 -13.51
C VAL A 90 11.55 -5.68 -13.62
N LEU A 91 11.95 -4.93 -12.59
CA LEU A 91 13.24 -4.26 -12.55
C LEU A 91 14.40 -5.27 -12.60
N TYR A 92 14.31 -6.35 -11.82
CA TYR A 92 15.31 -7.41 -11.81
C TYR A 92 15.47 -8.07 -13.18
N ILE A 93 14.37 -8.40 -13.86
CA ILE A 93 14.39 -8.98 -15.20
C ILE A 93 15.05 -8.01 -16.18
N GLY A 94 14.67 -6.73 -16.15
CA GLY A 94 15.26 -5.71 -17.02
C GLY A 94 16.77 -5.54 -16.81
N LEU A 95 17.22 -5.47 -15.55
CA LEU A 95 18.65 -5.39 -15.22
C LEU A 95 19.42 -6.62 -15.69
N ARG A 96 18.83 -7.83 -15.55
CA ARG A 96 19.44 -9.07 -16.02
C ARG A 96 19.61 -9.08 -17.55
N GLN A 97 18.62 -8.60 -18.29
CA GLN A 97 18.69 -8.47 -19.76
C GLN A 97 19.72 -7.44 -20.24
N TRP A 98 19.96 -6.38 -19.45
CA TRP A 98 20.99 -5.37 -19.77
C TRP A 98 22.42 -5.85 -19.49
N SER A 99 22.58 -6.80 -18.56
CA SER A 99 23.87 -7.36 -18.17
C SER A 99 24.37 -8.51 -19.06
N SER A 100 23.56 -8.95 -20.03
CA SER A 100 23.85 -10.04 -20.98
C SER A 100 24.12 -9.50 -22.37
#